data_AF-A0A957SAQ4-F1
#
_entry.id   AF-A0A957SAQ4-F1
#
_cell.length_a   1.000
_cell.length_b   1.000
_cell.length_c   1.000
_cell.angle_alpha   90.00
_cell.angle_beta   90.00
_cell.angle_gamma   90.00
#
_symmetry.space_group_name_H-M   'P 1'
#
loop_
_entity.id
_entity.type
_entity.pdbx_description
1 polymer ?
#
loop_
_entity_poly.entity_id
_entity_poly.type
_entity_poly.pdbx_seq_one_letter_code
_entity_poly.pdbx_strand_id
1 'polypeptide(L)'
;ECPNFVKVNGKWILLTSPYREIEYMVGDFDVETLTFTVEQEGVLDPGFSHVPNFYASNILFDEAGRCILLGWVRGFANGRGWNGALALPRILTIGDDGHPHQQPIPELAQLRGALTDLGTHGLTGAGEVEYTGAAPSVEVQVVLALGEGADVGLVLNGQTLVTYQGTEQNGQLNVAGTEVALPPNADGSLKLQIFIDRSVVELFAN
;
A
#
# COMPACT_ATOMS: atom_id res chain seq x y z
N GLU A 1 -16.57 -1.58 -13.15
CA GLU A 1 -17.30 -0.45 -12.51
C GLU A 1 -16.32 0.67 -12.17
N CYS A 2 -16.82 1.85 -11.80
CA CYS A 2 -16.03 2.99 -11.30
C CYS A 2 -14.79 3.35 -12.15
N PRO A 3 -14.94 3.53 -13.49
CA PRO A 3 -13.81 3.90 -14.32
C PRO A 3 -13.29 5.29 -13.92
N ASN A 4 -12.00 5.41 -13.68
CA ASN A 4 -11.31 6.69 -13.58
C ASN A 4 -10.29 6.76 -14.73
N PHE A 5 -10.37 7.78 -15.58
CA PHE A 5 -9.42 7.97 -16.69
C PHE A 5 -8.84 9.38 -16.64
N VAL A 6 -7.60 9.49 -16.18
CA VAL A 6 -6.97 10.78 -15.83
C VAL A 6 -5.51 10.82 -16.25
N LYS A 7 -4.95 12.02 -16.34
CA LYS A 7 -3.53 12.25 -16.62
C LYS A 7 -2.75 12.50 -15.32
N VAL A 8 -1.69 11.74 -15.08
CA VAL A 8 -0.84 11.77 -13.88
C VAL A 8 0.62 11.67 -14.31
N ASN A 9 1.48 12.57 -13.83
CA ASN A 9 2.91 12.62 -14.19
C ASN A 9 3.20 12.53 -15.70
N GLY A 10 2.32 13.09 -16.54
CA GLY A 10 2.49 13.09 -18.00
C GLY A 10 1.90 11.88 -18.72
N LYS A 11 1.55 10.80 -18.02
CA LYS A 11 0.92 9.58 -18.56
C LYS A 11 -0.58 9.54 -18.27
N TRP A 12 -1.32 8.79 -19.06
CA TRP A 12 -2.73 8.50 -18.81
C TRP A 12 -2.87 7.20 -18.03
N ILE A 13 -3.74 7.18 -17.04
CA ILE A 13 -4.08 5.99 -16.27
C ILE A 13 -5.59 5.74 -16.30
N LEU A 14 -5.96 4.51 -16.63
CA LEU A 14 -7.31 3.96 -16.50
C LEU A 14 -7.36 3.05 -15.28
N LEU A 15 -8.21 3.37 -14.32
CA LEU A 15 -8.55 2.48 -13.21
C LEU A 15 -9.93 1.89 -13.42
N THR A 16 -10.11 0.59 -13.17
CA THR A 16 -11.42 -0.05 -13.15
C THR A 16 -11.57 -0.97 -11.96
N SER A 17 -12.82 -1.13 -11.49
CA SER A 17 -13.19 -2.06 -10.42
C SER A 17 -14.14 -3.12 -10.99
N PRO A 18 -13.67 -4.27 -11.52
CA PRO A 18 -14.51 -5.22 -12.24
C PRO A 18 -14.98 -6.37 -11.34
N TYR A 19 -15.58 -6.04 -10.20
CA TYR A 19 -15.97 -6.96 -9.11
C TYR A 19 -14.82 -7.73 -8.43
N ARG A 20 -13.59 -7.57 -8.92
CA ARG A 20 -12.34 -8.06 -8.33
C ARG A 20 -11.43 -6.88 -7.91
N GLU A 21 -10.14 -7.12 -7.71
CA GLU A 21 -9.15 -6.08 -7.40
C GLU A 21 -9.21 -4.91 -8.40
N ILE A 22 -8.81 -3.71 -7.97
CA ILE A 22 -8.72 -2.57 -8.88
C ILE A 22 -7.61 -2.83 -9.87
N GLU A 23 -7.96 -2.86 -11.15
CA GLU A 23 -7.02 -2.96 -12.26
C GLU A 23 -6.61 -1.57 -12.71
N TYR A 24 -5.35 -1.42 -13.08
CA TYR A 24 -4.83 -0.24 -13.74
C TYR A 24 -4.27 -0.57 -15.11
N MET A 25 -4.38 0.42 -16.01
CA MET A 25 -3.65 0.46 -17.28
C MET A 25 -3.05 1.86 -17.39
N VAL A 26 -1.75 1.95 -17.63
CA VAL A 26 -0.99 3.19 -17.83
C VAL A 26 -0.49 3.23 -19.26
N GLY A 27 -0.52 4.41 -19.88
CA GLY A 27 0.06 4.61 -21.21
C GLY A 27 -0.24 5.99 -21.78
N ASP A 28 -0.29 6.08 -23.11
CA ASP A 28 -0.55 7.33 -23.83
C ASP A 28 -1.97 7.34 -24.41
N PHE A 29 -2.62 8.51 -24.33
CA PHE A 29 -3.93 8.73 -24.93
C PHE A 29 -3.85 9.85 -25.95
N ASP A 30 -4.11 9.49 -27.21
CA ASP A 30 -4.26 10.42 -28.31
C ASP A 30 -5.71 10.96 -28.30
N VAL A 31 -5.84 12.24 -27.97
CA VAL A 31 -7.13 12.93 -27.88
C VAL A 31 -7.75 13.24 -29.26
N GLU A 32 -6.97 13.23 -30.34
CA GLU A 32 -7.46 13.45 -31.70
C GLU A 32 -8.10 12.18 -32.25
N THR A 33 -7.48 11.02 -32.00
CA THR A 33 -7.98 9.72 -32.47
C THR A 33 -8.81 8.97 -31.43
N LEU A 34 -8.85 9.44 -30.18
CA LEU A 34 -9.46 8.78 -29.02
C LEU A 34 -8.88 7.38 -28.78
N THR A 35 -7.59 7.20 -29.04
CA THR A 35 -6.90 5.92 -28.91
C THR A 35 -6.05 5.90 -27.64
N PHE A 36 -6.29 4.92 -26.76
CA PHE A 36 -5.46 4.65 -25.59
C PHE A 36 -4.52 3.49 -25.90
N THR A 37 -3.22 3.76 -25.84
CA THR A 37 -2.16 2.76 -26.04
C THR A 37 -1.57 2.40 -24.69
N VAL A 38 -1.87 1.18 -24.22
CA VAL A 38 -1.39 0.65 -22.94
C VAL A 38 0.09 0.32 -23.03
N GLU A 39 0.86 0.79 -22.05
CA GLU A 39 2.28 0.51 -21.87
C GLU A 39 2.52 -0.42 -20.67
N GLN A 40 1.73 -0.24 -19.61
CA GLN A 40 1.81 -1.03 -18.38
C GLN A 40 0.42 -1.32 -17.85
N GLU A 41 0.21 -2.51 -17.30
CA GLU A 41 -1.04 -2.87 -16.61
C GLU A 41 -0.76 -3.73 -15.38
N GLY A 42 -1.74 -3.81 -14.48
CA GLY A 42 -1.63 -4.62 -13.27
C GLY A 42 -2.75 -4.37 -12.27
N VAL A 43 -2.50 -4.81 -11.04
CA VAL A 43 -3.39 -4.60 -9.89
C VAL A 43 -2.87 -3.44 -9.06
N LEU A 44 -3.76 -2.50 -8.71
CA LEU A 44 -3.42 -1.28 -7.97
C LEU A 44 -3.25 -1.55 -6.46
N ASP A 45 -4.09 -2.40 -5.90
CA ASP A 45 -4.03 -2.83 -4.51
C ASP A 45 -4.58 -4.27 -4.43
N PRO A 46 -3.77 -5.26 -4.03
CA PRO A 46 -4.18 -6.65 -4.02
C PRO A 46 -5.14 -6.97 -2.86
N GLY A 47 -5.33 -6.06 -1.90
CA GLY A 47 -6.23 -6.26 -0.77
C GLY A 47 -5.85 -7.44 0.13
N PHE A 48 -6.82 -7.97 0.88
CA PHE A 48 -6.63 -9.12 1.76
C PHE A 48 -7.25 -10.38 1.14
N SER A 49 -6.37 -11.21 0.58
CA SER A 49 -6.60 -12.55 0.04
C SER A 49 -7.97 -12.73 -0.65
N HIS A 50 -8.94 -13.35 0.03
CA HIS A 50 -10.19 -13.82 -0.57
C HIS A 50 -11.23 -12.73 -0.85
N VAL A 51 -10.98 -11.49 -0.40
CA VAL A 51 -11.85 -10.35 -0.67
C VAL A 51 -10.97 -9.22 -1.19
N PRO A 52 -11.23 -8.68 -2.39
CA PRO A 52 -10.59 -7.44 -2.81
C PRO A 52 -11.21 -6.32 -1.96
N ASN A 53 -10.62 -6.09 -0.79
CA ASN A 53 -11.16 -5.18 0.20
C ASN A 53 -11.06 -3.74 -0.29
N PHE A 54 -9.97 -3.37 -0.97
CA PHE A 54 -9.83 -2.06 -1.62
C PHE A 54 -10.55 -2.08 -2.99
N TYR A 55 -11.68 -1.38 -3.08
CA TYR A 55 -12.57 -1.44 -4.24
C TYR A 55 -13.19 -0.07 -4.55
N ALA A 56 -13.78 0.06 -5.75
CA ALA A 56 -14.56 1.22 -6.18
C ALA A 56 -13.80 2.54 -5.98
N SER A 57 -12.63 2.66 -6.60
CA SER A 57 -11.79 3.84 -6.46
C SER A 57 -12.43 5.09 -7.08
N ASN A 58 -12.02 6.24 -6.57
CA ASN A 58 -12.31 7.54 -7.14
C ASN A 58 -11.06 8.44 -7.07
N ILE A 59 -10.94 9.37 -8.01
CA ILE A 59 -9.83 10.32 -8.06
C ILE A 59 -10.37 11.75 -7.97
N LEU A 60 -9.68 12.57 -7.18
CA LEU A 60 -9.80 14.02 -7.23
C LEU A 60 -8.42 14.64 -7.36
N PHE A 61 -8.36 15.86 -7.91
CA PHE A 61 -7.15 16.67 -7.87
C PHE A 61 -7.32 17.76 -6.83
N ASP A 62 -6.33 17.94 -5.98
CA ASP A 62 -6.34 19.03 -5.02
C ASP A 62 -5.86 20.35 -5.65
N GLU A 63 -5.83 21.42 -4.85
CA GLU A 63 -5.40 22.76 -5.30
C GLU A 63 -3.93 22.81 -5.75
N ALA A 64 -3.10 21.87 -5.30
CA ALA A 64 -1.70 21.73 -5.71
C ALA A 64 -1.53 20.85 -6.95
N GLY A 65 -2.62 20.30 -7.51
CA GLY A 65 -2.59 19.39 -8.65
C GLY A 65 -2.14 17.96 -8.32
N ARG A 66 -2.10 17.58 -7.03
CA ARG A 66 -1.85 16.19 -6.62
C ARG A 66 -3.05 15.32 -6.99
N CYS A 67 -2.79 14.19 -7.63
CA CYS A 67 -3.82 13.18 -7.89
C CYS A 67 -4.09 12.42 -6.58
N ILE A 68 -5.25 12.64 -5.98
CA ILE A 68 -5.68 12.00 -4.73
C ILE A 68 -6.61 10.84 -5.06
N LEU A 69 -6.17 9.64 -4.71
CA LEU A 69 -6.90 8.40 -4.81
C LEU A 69 -7.65 8.11 -3.51
N LEU A 70 -8.93 7.80 -3.64
CA LEU A 70 -9.78 7.28 -2.59
C LEU A 70 -10.28 5.89 -2.99
N GLY A 71 -10.57 5.04 -2.00
CA GLY A 71 -11.15 3.72 -2.23
C GLY A 71 -12.02 3.30 -1.05
N TRP A 72 -12.97 2.41 -1.32
CA TRP A 72 -13.80 1.78 -0.30
C TRP A 72 -13.09 0.52 0.20
N VAL A 73 -12.90 0.42 1.53
CA VAL A 73 -12.53 -0.82 2.20
C VAL A 73 -13.80 -1.59 2.54
N ARG A 74 -14.07 -2.67 1.82
CA ARG A 74 -15.27 -3.51 1.96
C ARG A 74 -15.02 -4.80 2.74
N GLY A 75 -16.07 -5.61 2.93
CA GLY A 75 -15.93 -6.99 3.40
C GLY A 75 -15.79 -7.14 4.92
N PHE A 76 -16.36 -6.24 5.71
CA PHE A 76 -16.25 -6.30 7.16
C PHE A 76 -17.17 -7.38 7.69
N ALA A 77 -16.79 -8.01 8.81
CA ALA A 77 -17.62 -9.02 9.46
C ALA A 77 -18.98 -8.44 9.88
N ASN A 78 -20.04 -9.23 9.70
CA ASN A 78 -21.40 -8.88 10.10
C ASN A 78 -21.52 -8.59 11.61
N GLY A 79 -22.59 -7.89 12.00
CA GLY A 79 -22.92 -7.67 13.42
C GLY A 79 -22.24 -6.45 14.07
N ARG A 80 -21.49 -5.65 13.32
CA ARG A 80 -20.83 -4.42 13.81
C ARG A 80 -21.74 -3.19 13.86
N GLY A 81 -22.91 -3.24 13.21
CA GLY A 81 -23.81 -2.08 13.01
C GLY A 81 -23.40 -1.15 11.87
N TRP A 82 -22.25 -1.41 11.23
CA TRP A 82 -21.71 -0.75 10.04
C TRP A 82 -20.91 -1.78 9.22
N ASN A 83 -20.63 -1.49 7.94
CA ASN A 83 -19.92 -2.42 7.06
C ASN A 83 -19.08 -1.69 6.02
N GLY A 84 -17.79 -1.55 6.32
CA GLY A 84 -16.82 -0.89 5.46
C GLY A 84 -16.51 0.55 5.86
N ALA A 85 -15.39 1.05 5.36
CA ALA A 85 -14.91 2.41 5.57
C ALA A 85 -14.25 2.93 4.28
N LEU A 86 -13.93 4.22 4.24
CA LEU A 86 -12.97 4.71 3.24
C LEU A 86 -11.55 4.34 3.68
N ALA A 87 -10.72 3.97 2.71
CA ALA A 87 -9.29 3.85 2.90
C ALA A 87 -8.67 5.23 3.18
N LEU A 88 -7.44 5.24 3.68
CA LEU A 88 -6.65 6.45 3.78
C LEU A 88 -6.51 7.12 2.40
N PRO A 89 -6.53 8.47 2.32
CA PRO A 89 -6.31 9.16 1.06
C PRO A 89 -4.86 8.97 0.63
N ARG A 90 -4.66 8.69 -0.66
CA ARG A 90 -3.33 8.38 -1.22
C ARG A 90 -3.02 9.38 -2.32
N ILE A 91 -1.80 9.91 -2.36
CA ILE A 91 -1.25 10.53 -3.55
C ILE A 91 -0.91 9.41 -4.52
N LEU A 92 -1.44 9.47 -5.74
CA LEU A 92 -1.16 8.56 -6.83
C LEU A 92 -0.21 9.24 -7.82
N THR A 93 0.94 8.63 -8.06
CA THR A 93 1.92 9.08 -9.07
C THR A 93 2.23 7.96 -10.04
N ILE A 94 2.80 8.27 -11.20
CA ILE A 94 3.40 7.26 -12.09
C ILE A 94 4.93 7.36 -11.93
N GLY A 95 5.56 6.24 -11.57
CA GLY A 95 7.01 6.12 -11.44
C GLY A 95 7.72 6.11 -12.79
N ASP A 96 9.05 6.28 -12.76
CA ASP A 96 9.90 6.20 -13.95
C ASP A 96 9.91 4.80 -14.59
N ASP A 97 9.52 3.79 -13.82
CA ASP A 97 9.30 2.40 -14.26
C ASP A 97 7.95 2.18 -14.94
N GLY A 98 7.10 3.22 -15.01
CA GLY A 98 5.77 3.17 -15.61
C GLY A 98 4.68 2.62 -14.70
N HIS A 99 5.01 2.25 -13.45
CA HIS A 99 4.05 1.71 -12.50
C HIS A 99 3.42 2.82 -11.62
N PRO A 100 2.16 2.65 -11.19
CA PRO A 100 1.55 3.57 -10.25
C PRO A 100 2.15 3.39 -8.84
N HIS A 101 2.59 4.49 -8.24
CA HIS A 101 3.02 4.55 -6.84
C HIS A 101 1.95 5.24 -6.00
N GLN A 102 1.78 4.77 -4.77
CA GLN A 102 0.80 5.30 -3.82
C GLN A 102 1.50 5.67 -2.52
N GLN A 103 1.39 6.94 -2.11
CA GLN A 103 1.81 7.37 -0.78
C GLN A 103 0.63 7.91 0.01
N PRO A 104 0.52 7.61 1.32
CA PRO A 104 -0.45 8.30 2.17
C PRO A 104 -0.25 9.81 2.11
N ILE A 105 -1.33 10.59 2.11
CA ILE A 105 -1.19 12.05 2.07
C ILE A 105 -0.44 12.56 3.32
N PRO A 106 0.47 13.56 3.18
CA PRO A 106 1.27 14.06 4.31
C PRO A 106 0.41 14.69 5.42
N GLU A 107 -0.81 15.13 5.11
CA GLU A 107 -1.76 15.69 6.06
C GLU A 107 -2.15 14.68 7.16
N LEU A 108 -2.01 13.37 6.93
CA LEU A 108 -2.20 12.35 7.97
C LEU A 108 -1.22 12.51 9.14
N ALA A 109 -0.10 13.23 8.96
CA ALA A 109 0.80 13.56 10.06
C ALA A 109 0.10 14.33 11.19
N GLN A 110 -1.01 15.03 10.92
CA GLN A 110 -1.81 15.71 11.94
C GLN A 110 -2.51 14.74 12.91
N LEU A 111 -2.66 13.46 12.53
CA LEU A 111 -3.23 12.41 13.38
C LEU A 111 -2.21 11.81 14.35
N ARG A 112 -0.91 12.09 14.16
CA ARG A 112 0.16 11.52 14.98
C ARG A 112 0.10 12.08 16.40
N GLY A 113 0.08 11.17 17.38
CA GLY A 113 0.23 11.49 18.79
C GLY A 113 1.70 11.54 19.21
N ALA A 114 1.97 11.14 20.45
CA ALA A 114 3.33 11.02 20.96
C ALA A 114 4.13 9.97 20.15
N LEU A 115 5.33 10.35 19.72
CA LEU A 115 6.27 9.44 19.06
C LEU A 115 6.92 8.55 20.11
N THR A 116 6.86 7.24 19.88
CA THR A 116 7.75 6.27 20.52
C THR A 116 8.80 5.85 19.51
N ASP A 117 10.05 6.24 19.76
CA ASP A 117 11.20 5.81 18.96
C ASP A 117 11.86 4.60 19.62
N LEU A 118 11.91 3.47 18.91
CA LEU A 118 12.59 2.26 19.36
C LEU A 118 14.09 2.29 19.01
N GLY A 119 14.51 3.17 18.10
CA GLY A 119 15.89 3.24 17.62
C GLY A 119 16.24 2.08 16.69
N THR A 120 17.56 1.91 16.47
CA THR A 120 18.09 0.87 15.58
C THR A 120 18.46 -0.38 16.37
N HIS A 121 18.00 -1.54 15.88
CA HIS A 121 18.30 -2.83 16.46
C HIS A 121 18.92 -3.76 15.42
N GLY A 122 19.99 -4.47 15.81
CA GLY A 122 20.53 -5.58 15.05
C GLY A 122 19.86 -6.88 15.47
N LEU A 123 19.23 -7.58 14.53
CA LEU A 123 18.64 -8.89 14.77
C LEU A 123 19.57 -9.98 14.23
N THR A 124 19.83 -11.00 15.04
CA THR A 124 20.62 -12.18 14.65
C THR A 124 19.89 -13.44 15.08
N GLY A 125 19.78 -14.44 14.19
CA GLY A 125 18.98 -15.64 14.46
C GLY A 125 17.49 -15.31 14.62
N ALA A 126 16.80 -15.98 15.54
CA ALA A 126 15.39 -15.74 15.86
C ALA A 126 15.20 -14.57 16.85
N GLY A 127 15.92 -13.46 16.66
CA GLY A 127 15.84 -12.29 17.52
C GLY A 127 14.57 -11.48 17.26
N GLU A 128 14.00 -10.88 18.32
CA GLU A 128 12.78 -10.07 18.25
C GLU A 128 12.98 -8.73 18.97
N VAL A 129 12.32 -7.68 18.46
CA VAL A 129 12.15 -6.41 19.17
C VAL A 129 10.68 -6.29 19.54
N GLU A 130 10.38 -6.37 20.83
CA GLU A 130 9.01 -6.25 21.32
C GLU A 130 8.69 -4.81 21.74
N TYR A 131 7.49 -4.36 21.37
CA TYR A 131 6.90 -3.15 21.92
C TYR A 131 5.50 -3.45 22.45
N THR A 132 5.24 -3.05 23.69
CA THR A 132 3.95 -3.22 24.36
C THR A 132 3.36 -1.85 24.74
N GLY A 133 2.04 -1.78 24.89
CA GLY A 133 1.35 -0.54 25.27
C GLY A 133 1.03 0.39 24.09
N ALA A 134 1.04 -0.11 22.86
CA ALA A 134 0.53 0.62 21.71
C ALA A 134 -0.96 0.98 21.88
N ALA A 135 -1.35 2.13 21.35
CA ALA A 135 -2.77 2.49 21.25
C ALA A 135 -3.50 1.55 20.28
N PRO A 136 -4.83 1.41 20.37
CA PRO A 136 -5.62 0.59 19.43
C PRO A 136 -5.56 1.06 17.96
N SER A 137 -5.10 2.29 17.73
CA SER A 137 -4.86 2.85 16.41
C SER A 137 -3.48 3.51 16.40
N VAL A 138 -2.61 3.13 15.48
CA VAL A 138 -1.20 3.54 15.44
C VAL A 138 -0.68 3.57 14.00
N GLU A 139 0.26 4.47 13.74
CA GLU A 139 1.12 4.42 12.56
C GLU A 139 2.47 3.84 12.98
N VAL A 140 2.94 2.81 12.27
CA VAL A 140 4.25 2.20 12.45
C VAL A 140 5.08 2.48 11.21
N GLN A 141 6.26 3.05 11.41
CA GLN A 141 7.26 3.22 10.36
C GLN A 141 8.47 2.39 10.70
N VAL A 142 8.90 1.54 9.77
CA VAL A 142 10.08 0.69 9.96
C VAL A 142 10.88 0.63 8.67
N VAL A 143 12.20 0.67 8.83
CA VAL A 143 13.16 0.43 7.76
C VAL A 143 13.91 -0.84 8.11
N LEU A 144 13.82 -1.84 7.23
CA LEU A 144 14.49 -3.11 7.38
C LEU A 144 15.71 -3.11 6.45
N ALA A 145 16.90 -3.24 7.04
CA ALA A 145 18.13 -3.53 6.29
C ALA A 145 18.30 -5.05 6.29
N LEU A 146 18.17 -5.66 5.13
CA LEU A 146 18.12 -7.11 5.00
C LEU A 146 19.53 -7.67 4.80
N GLY A 147 19.87 -8.70 5.58
CA GLY A 147 20.99 -9.57 5.26
C GLY A 147 20.62 -10.52 4.12
N GLU A 148 21.62 -11.06 3.44
CA GLU A 148 21.41 -12.07 2.40
C GLU A 148 20.66 -13.30 2.98
N GLY A 149 19.52 -13.64 2.39
CA GLY A 149 18.69 -14.76 2.84
C GLY A 149 17.97 -14.54 4.17
N ALA A 150 17.84 -13.30 4.64
CA ALA A 150 17.12 -12.99 5.86
C ALA A 150 15.60 -13.04 5.65
N ASP A 151 14.93 -13.75 6.54
CA ASP A 151 13.48 -13.70 6.71
C ASP A 151 13.17 -12.76 7.87
N VAL A 152 12.39 -11.71 7.61
CA VAL A 152 11.98 -10.74 8.63
C VAL A 152 10.47 -10.58 8.61
N GLY A 153 9.91 -10.17 9.74
CA GLY A 153 8.47 -9.98 9.83
C GLY A 153 8.06 -9.02 10.92
N LEU A 154 6.78 -8.66 10.88
CA LEU A 154 6.12 -7.89 11.91
C LEU A 154 4.97 -8.71 12.48
N VAL A 155 4.96 -8.85 13.79
CA VAL A 155 3.93 -9.57 14.55
C VAL A 155 3.06 -8.53 15.26
N LEU A 156 1.75 -8.64 15.08
CA LEU A 156 0.75 -7.82 15.75
C LEU A 156 -0.08 -8.70 16.68
N ASN A 157 -0.04 -8.44 17.99
CA ASN A 157 -0.79 -9.20 19.00
C ASN A 157 -0.59 -10.72 18.92
N GLY A 158 0.64 -11.16 18.67
CA GLY A 158 1.00 -12.58 18.54
C GLY A 158 0.60 -13.22 17.21
N GLN A 159 0.07 -12.45 16.26
CA GLN A 159 -0.22 -12.90 14.90
C GLN A 159 0.77 -12.30 13.91
N THR A 160 1.38 -13.13 13.07
CA THR A 160 2.25 -12.65 11.99
C THR A 160 1.42 -11.83 11.01
N LEU A 161 1.72 -10.53 10.92
CA LEU A 161 1.04 -9.61 10.02
C LEU A 161 1.82 -9.46 8.72
N VAL A 162 3.13 -9.29 8.82
CA VAL A 162 4.02 -9.11 7.68
C VAL A 162 5.11 -10.17 7.75
N THR A 163 5.38 -10.82 6.63
CA THR A 163 6.69 -11.46 6.41
C THR A 163 7.29 -10.93 5.13
N TYR A 164 8.61 -10.87 5.11
CA TYR A 164 9.37 -10.56 3.92
C TYR A 164 10.48 -11.59 3.80
N GLN A 165 10.56 -12.19 2.62
CA GLN A 165 11.60 -13.13 2.24
C GLN A 165 12.20 -12.67 0.93
N GLY A 166 13.51 -12.73 0.77
CA GLY A 166 14.07 -12.48 -0.56
C GLY A 166 15.57 -12.22 -0.60
N THR A 167 16.05 -12.16 -1.83
CA THR A 167 17.39 -11.68 -2.18
C THR A 167 17.30 -10.27 -2.76
N GLU A 168 18.45 -9.65 -3.08
CA GLU A 168 18.51 -8.30 -3.66
C GLU A 168 17.61 -8.08 -4.89
N GLN A 169 17.23 -9.15 -5.61
CA GLN A 169 16.49 -9.05 -6.87
C GLN A 169 15.09 -9.69 -6.83
N ASN A 170 14.79 -10.54 -5.84
CA ASN A 170 13.56 -11.34 -5.79
C ASN A 170 12.95 -11.27 -4.38
N GLY A 171 12.51 -10.08 -4.00
CA GLY A 171 11.80 -9.84 -2.75
C GLY A 171 10.33 -10.25 -2.82
N GLN A 172 9.87 -10.93 -1.79
CA GLN A 172 8.49 -11.38 -1.63
C GLN A 172 7.97 -10.85 -0.31
N LEU A 173 7.00 -9.93 -0.39
CA LEU A 173 6.24 -9.47 0.76
C LEU A 173 4.99 -10.33 0.92
N ASN A 174 4.70 -10.75 2.14
CA ASN A 174 3.42 -11.33 2.52
C ASN A 174 2.76 -10.45 3.58
N VAL A 175 1.54 -9.99 3.34
CA VAL A 175 0.76 -9.21 4.28
C VAL A 175 -0.52 -9.98 4.59
N ALA A 176 -0.57 -10.56 5.79
CA ALA A 176 -1.68 -11.37 6.29
C ALA A 176 -2.15 -12.45 5.29
N GLY A 177 -1.24 -13.07 4.55
CA GLY A 177 -1.53 -14.12 3.56
C GLY A 177 -1.67 -13.62 2.12
N THR A 178 -1.64 -12.31 1.87
CA THR A 178 -1.53 -11.76 0.50
C THR A 178 -0.07 -11.63 0.10
N GLU A 179 0.34 -12.30 -0.98
CA GLU A 179 1.70 -12.25 -1.51
C GLU A 179 1.85 -11.19 -2.61
N VAL A 180 2.87 -10.33 -2.49
CA VAL A 180 3.23 -9.29 -3.46
C VAL A 180 4.72 -9.36 -3.75
N ALA A 181 5.08 -9.48 -5.03
CA ALA A 181 6.46 -9.34 -5.45
C ALA A 181 6.91 -7.89 -5.20
N LEU A 182 7.93 -7.71 -4.37
CA LEU A 182 8.42 -6.41 -3.96
C LEU A 182 9.94 -6.49 -3.80
N PRO A 183 10.72 -6.11 -4.82
CA PRO A 183 12.16 -6.02 -4.66
C PRO A 183 12.51 -4.96 -3.60
N PRO A 184 13.64 -5.12 -2.89
CA PRO A 184 14.12 -4.09 -1.98
C PRO A 184 14.50 -2.82 -2.76
N ASN A 185 14.65 -1.70 -2.05
CA ASN A 185 15.21 -0.49 -2.64
C ASN A 185 16.64 -0.72 -3.13
N ALA A 186 17.15 0.20 -3.96
CA ALA A 186 18.51 0.12 -4.51
C ALA A 186 19.63 0.06 -3.44
N ASP A 187 19.35 0.51 -2.21
CA ASP A 187 20.25 0.41 -1.05
C ASP A 187 20.07 -0.89 -0.23
N GLY A 188 19.24 -1.82 -0.71
CA GLY A 188 18.89 -3.08 -0.05
C GLY A 188 17.87 -2.93 1.08
N SER A 189 17.35 -1.71 1.33
CA SER A 189 16.37 -1.49 2.39
C SER A 189 14.94 -1.78 1.94
N LEU A 190 14.11 -2.23 2.87
CA LEU A 190 12.66 -2.26 2.74
C LEU A 190 12.06 -1.24 3.70
N LYS A 191 11.30 -0.29 3.17
CA LYS A 191 10.60 0.72 4.00
C LYS A 191 9.14 0.36 4.09
N LEU A 192 8.61 0.24 5.31
CA LEU A 192 7.21 -0.04 5.55
C LEU A 192 6.60 1.09 6.37
N GLN A 193 5.46 1.58 5.91
CA GLN A 193 4.59 2.49 6.63
C GLN A 193 3.23 1.82 6.80
N ILE A 194 2.87 1.52 8.05
CA ILE A 194 1.73 0.67 8.38
C ILE A 194 0.78 1.47 9.26
N PHE A 195 -0.46 1.61 8.82
CA PHE A 195 -1.54 2.21 9.59
C PHE A 195 -2.43 1.10 10.11
N ILE A 196 -2.48 0.99 11.44
CA ILE A 196 -3.32 0.03 12.14
C ILE A 196 -4.45 0.81 12.78
N ASP A 197 -5.69 0.43 12.49
CA ASP A 197 -6.88 0.87 13.21
C ASP A 197 -7.64 -0.37 13.72
N ARG A 198 -8.73 -0.16 14.46
CA ARG A 198 -9.51 -1.24 15.10
C ARG A 198 -10.05 -2.29 14.13
N SER A 199 -10.16 -1.96 12.85
CA SER A 199 -10.80 -2.84 11.85
C SER A 199 -10.08 -2.90 10.51
N VAL A 200 -9.00 -2.12 10.31
CA VAL A 200 -8.29 -2.02 9.04
C VAL A 200 -6.79 -1.94 9.33
N VAL A 201 -6.00 -2.62 8.51
CA VAL A 201 -4.57 -2.39 8.37
C VAL A 201 -4.31 -1.95 6.94
N GLU A 202 -3.62 -0.83 6.75
CA GLU A 202 -3.10 -0.41 5.45
C GLU A 202 -1.57 -0.37 5.53
N LEU A 203 -0.91 -1.10 4.63
CA LEU A 203 0.55 -1.17 4.55
C LEU A 203 0.99 -0.57 3.21
N PHE A 204 1.89 0.39 3.30
CA PHE A 204 2.57 1.03 2.18
C PHE A 204 4.04 0.62 2.24
N ALA A 205 4.58 0.16 1.12
CA ALA A 205 5.94 -0.34 1.05
C ALA A 205 6.74 0.38 -0.04
N ASN A 206 7.95 0.78 0.32
CA ASN A 206 8.94 1.55 -0.45
C ASN A 206 8.51 2.97 -0.86
#